data_AF-A0A963W5K7-F1
#
_entry.id   AF-A0A963W5K7-F1
#
_cell.length_a   1.000
_cell.length_b   1.000
_cell.length_c   1.000
_cell.angle_alpha   90.00
_cell.angle_beta   90.00
_cell.angle_gamma   90.00
#
_symmetry.space_group_name_H-M   'P 1'
#
loop_
_entity.id
_entity.type
_entity.pdbx_description
1 polymer ?
#
loop_
_entity_poly.entity_id
_entity_poly.type
_entity_poly.pdbx_seq_one_letter_code
_entity_poly.pdbx_strand_id
1 'polypeptide(L)'
;MPTSSKAARNPSACSRATRPRKLPDTVSLGCESILALSDDQIDRVVFFRRERIKTDPVCCEVHAGGVVHYAYQEAKLWMQVVERLESLPGFMTSWFAILTEPPAPRLRFVAYDRFGRPQLEAPWRF
;
A
#
# COMPACT_ATOMS: atom_id res chain seq x y z
N MET A 1 -34.31 21.46 49.53
CA MET A 1 -33.97 20.06 49.87
C MET A 1 -34.34 19.17 48.68
N PRO A 2 -33.58 18.10 48.39
CA PRO A 2 -33.00 17.74 47.09
C PRO A 2 -33.88 16.78 46.26
N THR A 3 -33.66 16.61 44.95
CA THR A 3 -32.79 15.58 44.32
C THR A 3 -32.65 15.97 42.83
N SER A 4 -31.48 16.28 42.28
CA SER A 4 -30.38 15.39 41.89
C SER A 4 -30.84 14.07 41.25
N SER A 5 -30.87 14.02 39.92
CA SER A 5 -30.48 12.81 39.20
C SER A 5 -29.89 13.14 37.83
N LYS A 6 -28.61 12.81 37.77
CA LYS A 6 -27.61 12.97 36.73
C LYS A 6 -27.73 11.78 35.80
N ALA A 7 -28.23 11.98 34.58
CA ALA A 7 -28.29 10.94 33.56
C ALA A 7 -27.07 11.03 32.64
N ALA A 8 -26.17 10.07 32.85
CA ALA A 8 -25.24 9.42 31.92
C ALA A 8 -24.66 10.23 30.73
N ARG A 9 -23.36 10.52 30.85
CA ARG A 9 -22.47 10.69 29.69
C ARG A 9 -22.37 9.35 28.96
N ASN A 10 -22.62 9.35 27.66
CA ASN A 10 -22.37 8.22 26.78
C ASN A 10 -21.22 8.60 25.82
N PRO A 11 -19.96 8.20 26.06
CA PRO A 11 -18.90 8.33 25.07
C PRO A 11 -18.85 7.04 24.25
N SER A 12 -19.65 6.95 23.21
CA SER A 12 -19.57 5.87 22.23
C SER A 12 -19.81 6.43 20.83
N ALA A 13 -18.85 7.23 20.38
CA ALA A 13 -18.63 7.46 18.96
C ALA A 13 -17.18 7.04 18.67
N CYS A 14 -16.99 5.73 18.57
CA CYS A 14 -15.84 5.13 17.90
C CYS A 14 -15.93 5.54 16.42
N SER A 15 -15.51 6.76 16.14
CA SER A 15 -15.43 7.32 14.80
C SER A 15 -14.25 6.63 14.14
N ARG A 16 -14.55 5.48 13.53
CA ARG A 16 -13.66 4.80 12.60
C ARG A 16 -13.48 5.77 11.44
N ALA A 17 -12.49 6.65 11.57
CA ALA A 17 -12.13 7.63 10.58
C ALA A 17 -11.65 6.87 9.35
N THR A 18 -12.56 6.62 8.42
CA THR A 18 -12.23 6.29 7.04
C THR A 18 -11.49 7.51 6.52
N ARG A 19 -10.16 7.52 6.67
CA ARG A 19 -9.33 8.57 6.08
C ARG A 19 -9.69 8.59 4.59
N PRO A 20 -10.05 9.75 4.02
CA PRO A 20 -10.16 9.85 2.58
C PRO A 20 -8.82 9.42 2.01
N ARG A 21 -8.82 8.47 1.05
CA ARG A 21 -7.62 8.10 0.30
C ARG A 21 -7.15 9.37 -0.41
N LYS A 22 -6.26 10.13 0.23
CA LYS A 22 -5.69 11.37 -0.29
C LYS A 22 -5.01 11.00 -1.61
N LEU A 23 -5.44 11.63 -2.70
CA LEU A 23 -4.74 11.51 -3.98
C LEU A 23 -3.29 11.95 -3.74
N PRO A 24 -2.28 11.23 -4.26
CA PRO A 24 -0.90 11.61 -4.00
C PRO A 24 -0.62 13.00 -4.55
N ASP A 25 -0.15 13.90 -3.68
CA ASP A 25 0.17 15.28 -4.03
C ASP A 25 1.45 15.36 -4.91
N THR A 26 2.31 14.34 -4.84
CA THR A 26 3.59 14.27 -5.55
C THR A 26 3.89 12.83 -5.99
N VAL A 27 4.42 12.66 -7.21
CA VAL A 27 4.88 11.37 -7.74
C VAL A 27 6.39 11.42 -7.92
N SER A 28 7.09 10.42 -7.38
CA SER A 28 8.53 10.23 -7.56
C SER A 28 8.80 8.95 -8.35
N LEU A 29 9.76 9.01 -9.27
CA LEU A 29 10.12 7.90 -10.14
C LEU A 29 11.52 7.42 -9.78
N GLY A 30 11.68 6.11 -9.58
CA GLY A 30 12.99 5.47 -9.44
C GLY A 30 13.16 4.69 -8.14
N CYS A 31 13.95 3.62 -8.24
CA CYS A 31 14.30 2.75 -7.13
C CYS A 31 15.07 3.48 -6.01
N GLU A 32 15.94 4.44 -6.36
CA GLU A 32 16.77 5.17 -5.39
C GLU A 32 15.90 5.94 -4.39
N SER A 33 14.82 6.55 -4.86
CA SER A 33 13.89 7.26 -3.99
C SER A 33 13.18 6.33 -3.02
N ILE A 34 12.95 5.07 -3.39
CA ILE A 34 12.35 4.06 -2.49
C ILE A 34 13.37 3.58 -1.47
N LEU A 35 14.60 3.32 -1.91
CA LEU A 35 15.69 2.87 -1.03
C LEU A 35 16.11 3.92 0.00
N ALA A 36 15.94 5.21 -0.32
CA ALA A 36 16.18 6.31 0.59
C ALA A 36 15.11 6.47 1.69
N LEU A 37 13.97 5.79 1.59
CA LEU A 37 12.91 5.87 2.59
C LEU A 37 13.27 5.07 3.85
N SER A 38 12.96 5.66 4.99
CA SER A 38 12.95 4.94 6.27
C SER A 38 11.68 4.10 6.41
N ASP A 39 11.72 3.01 7.18
CA ASP A 39 10.56 2.14 7.38
C ASP A 39 9.33 2.89 7.91
N ASP A 40 9.55 3.85 8.81
CA ASP A 40 8.50 4.67 9.39
C ASP A 40 7.85 5.62 8.38
N GLN A 41 8.50 5.88 7.24
CA GLN A 41 7.93 6.73 6.19
C GLN A 41 7.04 5.94 5.24
N ILE A 42 7.16 4.61 5.19
CA ILE A 42 6.41 3.78 4.27
C ILE A 42 5.02 3.55 4.84
N ASP A 43 4.01 4.13 4.19
CA ASP A 43 2.62 3.96 4.57
C ASP A 43 2.02 2.72 3.91
N ARG A 44 2.38 2.45 2.66
CA ARG A 44 1.77 1.38 1.86
C ARG A 44 2.66 0.92 0.71
N VAL A 45 2.64 -0.36 0.40
CA VAL A 45 3.34 -0.96 -0.75
C VAL A 45 2.34 -1.76 -1.57
N VAL A 46 2.26 -1.44 -2.86
CA VAL A 46 1.36 -2.07 -3.81
C VAL A 46 2.16 -2.59 -4.99
N PHE A 47 2.05 -3.88 -5.26
CA PHE A 47 2.58 -4.50 -6.47
C PHE A 47 1.45 -4.73 -7.46
N PHE A 48 1.69 -4.49 -8.73
CA PHE A 48 0.69 -4.70 -9.77
C PHE A 48 1.35 -5.00 -11.11
N ARG A 49 0.61 -5.66 -12.00
CA ARG A 49 1.05 -5.85 -13.38
C ARG A 49 0.40 -4.80 -14.27
N ARG A 50 1.22 -4.15 -15.10
CA ARG A 50 0.74 -3.36 -16.23
C ARG A 50 0.73 -4.27 -17.44
N GLU A 51 -0.44 -4.44 -18.03
CA GLU A 51 -0.58 -5.09 -19.32
C GLU A 51 0.14 -4.23 -20.37
N ARG A 52 1.26 -4.73 -20.88
CA ARG A 52 2.01 -4.10 -21.98
C ARG A 52 2.09 -5.11 -23.11
N ILE A 53 1.96 -4.62 -24.34
CA ILE A 53 1.83 -5.40 -25.59
C ILE A 53 2.97 -6.44 -25.80
N LYS A 54 4.11 -6.32 -25.11
CA LYS A 54 5.29 -7.18 -25.32
C LYS A 54 5.86 -7.84 -24.06
N THR A 55 5.62 -7.28 -22.89
CA THR A 55 6.11 -7.76 -21.60
C THR A 55 5.10 -7.34 -20.55
N ASP A 56 4.81 -8.20 -19.58
CA ASP A 56 3.97 -7.89 -18.41
C ASP A 56 4.87 -7.59 -17.20
N PRO A 57 5.62 -6.45 -17.18
CA PRO A 57 6.51 -6.17 -16.08
C PRO A 57 5.70 -5.94 -14.79
N VAL A 58 6.18 -6.52 -13.70
CA VAL A 58 5.70 -6.16 -12.37
C VAL A 58 6.12 -4.73 -12.07
N CYS A 59 5.18 -3.96 -11.54
CA CYS A 59 5.36 -2.60 -11.06
C CYS A 59 5.14 -2.57 -9.54
N CYS A 60 5.83 -1.66 -8.86
CA CYS A 60 5.70 -1.38 -7.45
C CYS A 60 5.37 0.10 -7.24
N GLU A 61 4.37 0.35 -6.40
CA GLU A 61 3.92 1.64 -5.89
C GLU A 61 4.17 1.67 -4.38
N VAL A 62 5.06 2.54 -3.94
CA VAL A 62 5.31 2.78 -2.51
C VAL A 62 4.76 4.14 -2.14
N HIS A 63 3.77 4.15 -1.24
CA HIS A 63 3.21 5.38 -0.68
C HIS A 63 4.01 5.74 0.57
N ALA A 64 4.55 6.95 0.59
CA ALA A 64 5.29 7.46 1.74
C ALA A 64 5.01 8.96 1.93
N GLY A 65 4.41 9.34 3.06
CA GLY A 65 4.21 10.73 3.43
C GLY A 65 3.39 11.55 2.42
N GLY A 66 2.47 10.90 1.69
CA GLY A 66 1.67 11.53 0.63
C GLY A 66 2.35 11.59 -0.75
N VAL A 67 3.57 11.08 -0.86
CA VAL A 67 4.29 10.87 -2.13
C VAL A 67 4.11 9.43 -2.58
N VAL A 68 3.95 9.21 -3.88
CA VAL A 68 3.98 7.85 -4.46
C VAL A 68 5.24 7.66 -5.26
N HIS A 69 6.00 6.66 -4.85
CA HIS A 69 7.23 6.24 -5.51
C HIS A 69 6.96 5.04 -6.40
N TYR A 70 7.44 5.11 -7.63
CA TYR A 70 7.26 4.06 -8.63
C TYR A 70 8.58 3.37 -8.96
N ALA A 71 8.55 2.03 -8.94
CA ALA A 71 9.59 1.18 -9.49
C ALA A 71 8.97 0.09 -10.38
N TYR A 72 9.77 -0.45 -11.29
CA TYR A 72 9.36 -1.50 -12.22
C TYR A 72 10.43 -2.57 -12.30
N GLN A 73 10.04 -3.79 -12.64
CA GLN A 73 10.90 -4.97 -12.65
C GLN A 73 12.17 -4.82 -13.49
N GLU A 74 12.10 -4.07 -14.59
CA GLU A 74 13.25 -3.82 -15.49
C GLU A 74 14.23 -2.76 -14.95
N ALA A 75 13.95 -2.13 -13.80
CA ALA A 75 14.84 -1.15 -13.20
C ALA A 75 16.08 -1.83 -12.60
N LYS A 76 17.25 -1.20 -12.77
CA LYS A 76 18.57 -1.75 -12.37
C LYS A 76 18.66 -2.13 -10.88
N LEU A 77 17.93 -1.43 -10.01
CA LEU A 77 17.93 -1.63 -8.56
C LEU A 77 16.66 -2.33 -8.05
N TRP A 78 15.88 -2.94 -8.96
CA TRP A 78 14.61 -3.58 -8.60
C TRP A 78 14.75 -4.61 -7.47
N MET A 79 15.72 -5.51 -7.59
CA MET A 79 15.94 -6.56 -6.58
C MET A 79 16.24 -6.00 -5.20
N GLN A 80 17.03 -4.91 -5.12
CA GLN A 80 17.34 -4.26 -3.84
C GLN A 80 16.10 -3.58 -3.25
N VAL A 81 15.25 -2.99 -4.09
CA VAL A 81 13.96 -2.44 -3.64
C VAL A 81 13.06 -3.54 -3.08
N VAL A 82 12.93 -4.67 -3.78
CA VAL A 82 12.09 -5.78 -3.32
C VAL A 82 12.61 -6.34 -1.99
N GLU A 83 13.90 -6.64 -1.90
CA GLU A 83 14.51 -7.15 -0.66
C GLU A 83 14.30 -6.19 0.52
N ARG A 84 14.46 -4.88 0.28
CA ARG A 84 14.21 -3.86 1.28
C ARG A 84 12.75 -3.83 1.73
N LEU A 85 11.80 -3.89 0.79
CA LEU A 85 10.38 -3.88 1.13
C LEU A 85 9.96 -5.17 1.83
N GLU A 86 10.52 -6.31 1.44
CA GLU A 86 10.29 -7.62 2.10
C GLU A 86 10.81 -7.66 3.53
N SER A 87 11.79 -6.82 3.87
CA SER A 87 12.25 -6.66 5.25
C SER A 87 11.28 -5.92 6.18
N LEU A 88 10.20 -5.32 5.64
CA LEU A 88 9.24 -4.56 6.44
C LEU A 88 8.41 -5.49 7.36
N PRO A 89 8.20 -5.10 8.64
CA PRO A 89 7.46 -5.92 9.58
C PRO A 89 5.97 -5.97 9.19
N GLY A 90 5.49 -7.17 8.83
CA GLY A 90 4.11 -7.37 8.35
C GLY A 90 3.96 -7.30 6.83
N PHE A 91 5.08 -7.26 6.09
CA PHE A 91 5.07 -7.43 4.65
C PHE A 91 4.64 -8.83 4.24
N MET A 92 3.82 -8.92 3.20
CA MET A 92 3.27 -10.17 2.70
C MET A 92 4.11 -10.70 1.53
N THR A 93 5.04 -11.62 1.84
CA THR A 93 6.02 -12.20 0.89
C THR A 93 5.38 -13.04 -0.22
N SER A 94 4.15 -13.53 -0.03
CA SER A 94 3.39 -14.26 -1.06
C SER A 94 2.91 -13.38 -2.23
N TRP A 95 3.23 -12.08 -2.24
CA TRP A 95 2.79 -11.12 -3.25
C TRP A 95 3.10 -11.55 -4.68
N PHE A 96 4.30 -12.12 -4.92
CA PHE A 96 4.74 -12.49 -6.26
C PHE A 96 3.90 -13.65 -6.79
N ALA A 97 3.73 -14.70 -5.98
CA ALA A 97 2.90 -15.86 -6.31
C ALA A 97 1.45 -15.45 -6.61
N ILE A 98 0.89 -14.53 -5.82
CA ILE A 98 -0.48 -14.02 -6.00
C ILE A 98 -0.62 -13.19 -7.29
N LEU A 99 0.42 -12.46 -7.69
CA LEU A 99 0.42 -11.72 -8.95
C LEU A 99 0.68 -12.60 -10.17
N THR A 100 1.37 -13.74 -9.99
CA THR A 100 1.64 -14.70 -11.06
C THR A 100 0.51 -15.68 -11.30
N GLU A 101 -0.23 -16.06 -10.25
CA GLU A 101 -1.20 -17.15 -10.30
C GLU A 101 -2.53 -16.81 -9.59
N PRO A 102 -3.68 -16.92 -10.28
CA PRO A 102 -3.85 -17.12 -11.73
C PRO A 102 -3.42 -15.86 -12.52
N PRO A 103 -3.03 -16.00 -13.81
CA PRO A 103 -2.69 -14.86 -14.66
C PRO A 103 -3.95 -14.02 -14.91
N ALA A 104 -4.22 -13.07 -14.02
CA ALA A 104 -5.34 -12.16 -14.15
C ALA A 104 -4.83 -10.78 -14.59
N PRO A 105 -5.37 -10.23 -15.69
CA PRO A 105 -5.04 -8.89 -16.11
C PRO A 105 -5.51 -7.90 -15.04
N ARG A 106 -4.61 -6.98 -14.65
CA ARG A 106 -4.89 -5.85 -13.72
C ARG A 106 -5.09 -6.22 -12.24
N LEU A 107 -4.40 -7.25 -11.75
CA LEU A 107 -4.29 -7.45 -10.30
C LEU A 107 -3.41 -6.37 -9.66
N ARG A 108 -3.93 -5.72 -8.61
CA ARG A 108 -3.15 -4.90 -7.68
C ARG A 108 -3.13 -5.62 -6.34
N PHE A 109 -1.95 -5.82 -5.79
CA PHE A 109 -1.75 -6.51 -4.53
C PHE A 109 -1.07 -5.58 -3.54
N VAL A 110 -1.72 -5.34 -2.40
CA VAL A 110 -1.14 -4.55 -1.32
C VAL A 110 -0.28 -5.48 -0.48
N ALA A 111 1.02 -5.45 -0.68
CA ALA A 111 1.97 -6.28 0.06
C ALA A 111 2.25 -5.75 1.46
N TYR A 112 2.05 -4.45 1.67
CA TYR A 112 2.21 -3.83 2.98
C TYR A 112 1.27 -2.64 3.12
N ASP A 113 0.68 -2.49 4.30
CA ASP A 113 -0.08 -1.31 4.68
C ASP A 113 0.15 -1.07 6.17
N ARG A 114 0.66 0.12 6.51
CA ARG A 114 1.03 0.47 7.89
C ARG A 114 -0.19 0.60 8.81
N PHE A 115 -1.34 0.98 8.25
CA PHE A 115 -2.57 1.27 9.01
C PHE A 115 -3.66 0.21 8.81
N GLY A 116 -3.37 -0.85 8.06
CA GLY A 116 -4.34 -1.81 7.55
C GLY A 116 -3.75 -3.20 7.41
N ARG A 117 -4.50 -4.09 6.77
CA ARG A 117 -4.03 -5.44 6.45
C ARG A 117 -3.56 -5.45 4.99
N PRO A 118 -2.47 -6.18 4.67
CA PRO A 118 -2.16 -6.47 3.28
C PRO A 118 -3.36 -7.20 2.65
N GLN A 119 -3.76 -6.73 1.48
CA GLN A 119 -5.00 -7.16 0.83
C GLN A 119 -4.82 -7.19 -0.68
N LEU A 120 -5.41 -8.20 -1.32
CA LEU A 120 -5.59 -8.18 -2.76
C LEU A 120 -6.67 -7.14 -3.09
N GLU A 121 -6.32 -6.12 -3.87
CA GLU A 121 -7.31 -5.20 -4.43
C GLU A 121 -7.78 -5.76 -5.76
N ALA A 122 -9.05 -6.13 -5.83
CA ALA A 122 -9.67 -6.59 -7.06
C ALA A 122 -9.53 -5.50 -8.15
N PRO A 123 -9.42 -5.90 -9.44
CA PRO A 123 -9.39 -4.94 -10.53
C PRO A 123 -10.62 -4.04 -10.47
N TRP A 124 -10.42 -2.75 -10.73
CA TRP A 124 -11.51 -1.80 -10.91
C TRP A 124 -12.52 -2.39 -11.91
N ARG A 125 -13.72 -2.74 -11.44
CA ARG A 125 -14.86 -3.02 -12.31
C ARG A 125 -15.28 -1.68 -12.90
N PHE A 126 -14.97 -1.46 -14.17
CA PHE A 126 -15.63 -0.44 -14.99
C PHE A 126 -17.03 -0.93 -15.32
#